data_AF-A0A094GQL0-F1
#
_entry.id   AF-A0A094GQL0-F1
#
_cell.length_a   1.000
_cell.length_b   1.000
_cell.length_c   1.000
_cell.angle_alpha   90.00
_cell.angle_beta   90.00
_cell.angle_gamma   90.00
#
_symmetry.space_group_name_H-M   'P 1'
#
loop_
_entity.id
_entity.type
_entity.pdbx_description
1 polymer ?
#
loop_
_entity_poly.entity_id
_entity_poly.type
_entity_poly.pdbx_seq_one_letter_code
_entity_poly.pdbx_strand_id
1 'polypeptide(L)'
;MAPYFATVTSESTFRARFAAEERKTFSELREVSASEWGREHLFACRVVPRETQHNILPVLLPYAFPGDAHTSPEIIDFLDGPTGEHMGQSEHLLVRNCGISLGNIWAAMALLKGHRNRRRTDIKGDSGDESDSEVEESRPKRIRRNTTPENFVNSSMIQIGSSSPTGEGSQVASSVGYVDVASHTLLMPPEDGTLRLASCAIRHILYFAPPQDSSRLATVVEFRDAKTRLTACTPVLERRLVATDDGGLCLRQRSNDSFTVVKNRVALLEAKRRFQCIENGKPVISDNCLAQMTCEALVARLTDPLKEFRHGRYSTVLPATSTVMFLADNII
;
A
#
# COMPACT_ATOMS: atom_id res chain seq x y z
N MET A 1 9.41 12.93 -19.90
CA MET A 1 8.80 11.80 -20.63
C MET A 1 7.42 11.58 -20.04
N ALA A 2 6.38 11.30 -20.85
CA ALA A 2 5.03 11.13 -20.30
C ALA A 2 4.90 9.82 -19.48
N PRO A 3 4.12 9.83 -18.37
CA PRO A 3 3.94 8.64 -17.51
C PRO A 3 3.44 7.42 -18.29
N TYR A 4 3.87 6.22 -17.88
CA TYR A 4 3.49 4.95 -18.50
C TYR A 4 1.97 4.79 -18.49
N PHE A 5 1.35 5.04 -17.34
CA PHE A 5 -0.09 4.95 -17.13
C PHE A 5 -0.90 5.78 -18.13
N ALA A 6 -0.39 6.96 -18.52
CA ALA A 6 -1.05 7.85 -19.46
C ALA A 6 -0.76 7.50 -20.94
N THR A 7 0.27 6.70 -21.21
CA THR A 7 0.77 6.47 -22.58
C THR A 7 0.57 5.06 -23.10
N VAL A 8 0.37 4.09 -22.21
CA VAL A 8 0.15 2.68 -22.54
C VAL A 8 -1.22 2.29 -22.00
N THR A 9 -2.26 2.45 -22.82
CA THR A 9 -3.66 2.20 -22.42
C THR A 9 -4.29 1.03 -23.19
N SER A 10 -3.54 0.43 -24.10
CA SER A 10 -3.99 -0.65 -24.97
C SER A 10 -2.81 -1.53 -25.42
N GLU A 11 -3.12 -2.71 -25.94
CA GLU A 11 -2.08 -3.61 -26.48
C GLU A 11 -1.37 -3.01 -27.72
N SER A 12 -2.07 -2.25 -28.54
CA SER A 12 -1.48 -1.60 -29.71
C SER A 12 -0.50 -0.50 -29.31
N THR A 13 -0.89 0.34 -28.34
CA THR A 13 -0.01 1.38 -27.79
C THR A 13 1.18 0.78 -27.05
N PHE A 14 0.97 -0.32 -26.31
CA PHE A 14 2.05 -1.09 -25.70
C PHE A 14 3.07 -1.54 -26.74
N ARG A 15 2.65 -2.22 -27.82
CA ARG A 15 3.57 -2.75 -28.85
C ARG A 15 4.35 -1.63 -29.53
N ALA A 16 3.67 -0.53 -29.87
CA ALA A 16 4.31 0.63 -30.48
C ALA A 16 5.38 1.24 -29.56
N ARG A 17 5.06 1.42 -28.27
CA ARG A 17 6.00 1.98 -27.27
C ARG A 17 7.14 1.03 -26.92
N PHE A 18 6.87 -0.27 -26.83
CA PHE A 18 7.87 -1.29 -26.57
C PHE A 18 8.96 -1.28 -27.65
N ALA A 19 8.56 -1.19 -28.92
CA ALA A 19 9.48 -1.06 -30.05
C ALA A 19 10.20 0.29 -30.07
N ALA A 20 9.47 1.40 -29.92
CA ALA A 20 10.03 2.75 -30.00
C ALA A 20 11.01 3.08 -28.86
N GLU A 21 10.83 2.47 -27.68
CA GLU A 21 11.70 2.67 -26.51
C GLU A 21 12.74 1.55 -26.35
N GLU A 22 12.92 0.69 -27.37
CA GLU A 22 13.90 -0.43 -27.39
C GLU A 22 13.88 -1.27 -26.10
N ARG A 23 12.68 -1.63 -25.66
CA ARG A 23 12.48 -2.23 -24.34
C ARG A 23 12.85 -3.71 -24.32
N LYS A 24 13.26 -4.15 -23.14
CA LYS A 24 13.76 -5.49 -22.87
C LYS A 24 12.66 -6.38 -22.30
N THR A 25 12.83 -7.68 -22.52
CA THR A 25 12.03 -8.73 -21.88
C THR A 25 12.48 -8.96 -20.44
N PHE A 26 11.63 -9.61 -19.65
CA PHE A 26 11.91 -9.86 -18.23
C PHE A 26 13.22 -10.63 -17.99
N SER A 27 13.57 -11.58 -18.88
CA SER A 27 14.83 -12.33 -18.81
C SER A 27 16.08 -11.49 -18.97
N GLU A 28 15.99 -10.35 -19.66
CA GLU A 28 17.13 -9.49 -19.94
C GLU A 28 17.32 -8.39 -18.88
N LEU A 29 16.33 -8.20 -18.00
CA LEU A 29 16.44 -7.28 -16.87
C LEU A 29 17.27 -7.88 -15.74
N ARG A 30 17.95 -7.03 -14.96
CA ARG A 30 18.65 -7.43 -13.73
C ARG A 30 17.62 -7.78 -12.65
N GLU A 31 17.98 -8.71 -11.78
CA GLU A 31 17.18 -9.03 -10.60
C GLU A 31 17.40 -7.95 -9.53
N VAL A 32 16.35 -7.17 -9.27
CA VAL A 32 16.34 -6.08 -8.28
C VAL A 32 15.09 -6.18 -7.42
N SER A 33 15.12 -5.52 -6.26
CA SER A 33 13.98 -5.47 -5.35
C SER A 33 12.77 -4.78 -5.98
N ALA A 34 11.55 -5.17 -5.59
CA ALA A 34 10.32 -4.54 -6.10
C ALA A 34 10.30 -3.02 -5.91
N SER A 35 10.91 -2.51 -4.83
CA SER A 35 11.04 -1.07 -4.58
C SER A 35 11.86 -0.31 -5.63
N GLU A 36 12.74 -1.01 -6.34
CA GLU A 36 13.58 -0.47 -7.43
C GLU A 36 12.96 -0.69 -8.81
N TRP A 37 11.78 -1.32 -8.89
CA TRP A 37 11.10 -1.49 -10.16
C TRP A 37 10.63 -0.14 -10.72
N GLY A 38 10.60 -0.06 -12.05
CA GLY A 38 10.19 1.13 -12.79
C GLY A 38 9.69 0.80 -14.19
N ARG A 39 9.74 1.78 -15.10
CA ARG A 39 9.16 1.66 -16.44
C ARG A 39 9.60 0.43 -17.23
N GLU A 40 10.87 0.07 -17.15
CA GLU A 40 11.39 -1.12 -17.83
C GLU A 40 10.75 -2.41 -17.33
N HIS A 41 10.46 -2.50 -16.03
CA HIS A 41 9.78 -3.64 -15.42
C HIS A 41 8.31 -3.72 -15.85
N LEU A 42 7.65 -2.57 -16.04
CA LEU A 42 6.29 -2.52 -16.60
C LEU A 42 6.24 -3.09 -18.02
N PHE A 43 7.19 -2.70 -18.88
CA PHE A 43 7.29 -3.28 -20.22
C PHE A 43 7.63 -4.77 -20.19
N ALA A 44 8.59 -5.16 -19.36
CA ALA A 44 9.01 -6.55 -19.24
C ALA A 44 7.88 -7.47 -18.73
N CYS A 45 7.04 -6.96 -17.82
CA CYS A 45 5.84 -7.65 -17.31
C CYS A 45 4.61 -7.48 -18.21
N ARG A 46 4.75 -6.78 -19.35
CA ARG A 46 3.69 -6.55 -20.34
C ARG A 46 2.43 -5.89 -19.74
N VAL A 47 2.63 -4.95 -18.82
CA VAL A 47 1.55 -4.29 -18.11
C VAL A 47 0.76 -3.41 -19.08
N VAL A 48 -0.54 -3.63 -19.15
CA VAL A 48 -1.45 -2.74 -19.90
C VAL A 48 -2.50 -2.22 -18.92
N PRO A 49 -2.28 -1.01 -18.37
CA PRO A 49 -3.27 -0.33 -17.56
C PRO A 49 -4.55 -0.10 -18.33
N ARG A 50 -5.69 -0.34 -17.69
CA ARG A 50 -7.01 0.00 -18.24
C ARG A 50 -7.69 1.01 -17.34
N GLU A 51 -8.33 1.99 -17.97
CA GLU A 51 -9.32 2.80 -17.27
C GLU A 51 -10.45 1.89 -16.76
N THR A 52 -11.04 2.26 -15.63
CA THR A 52 -12.12 1.51 -15.01
C THR A 52 -13.34 1.50 -15.94
N GLN A 53 -13.53 0.43 -16.71
CA GLN A 53 -14.61 0.35 -17.72
C GLN A 53 -15.99 0.05 -17.10
N HIS A 54 -16.03 -0.42 -15.86
CA HIS A 54 -17.25 -0.87 -15.19
C HIS A 54 -17.30 -0.38 -13.74
N ASN A 55 -18.50 -0.04 -13.28
CA ASN A 55 -18.76 0.30 -11.87
C ASN A 55 -18.63 -0.92 -10.93
N ILE A 56 -18.45 -2.12 -11.48
CA ILE A 56 -18.33 -3.38 -10.76
C ILE A 56 -17.04 -4.07 -11.22
N LEU A 57 -16.25 -4.57 -10.26
CA LEU A 57 -15.05 -5.34 -10.56
C LEU A 57 -15.43 -6.55 -11.43
N PRO A 58 -14.71 -6.86 -12.53
CA PRO A 58 -15.08 -7.95 -13.44
C PRO A 58 -15.27 -9.30 -12.74
N VAL A 59 -14.48 -9.57 -11.71
CA VAL A 59 -14.54 -10.79 -10.89
C VAL A 59 -15.82 -10.91 -10.06
N LEU A 60 -16.49 -9.78 -9.81
CA LEU A 60 -17.73 -9.64 -9.06
C LEU A 60 -18.97 -9.54 -9.97
N LEU A 61 -18.80 -9.38 -11.28
CA LEU A 61 -19.91 -9.26 -12.24
C LEU A 61 -20.96 -10.38 -12.13
N PRO A 62 -20.59 -11.67 -11.92
CA PRO A 62 -21.57 -12.75 -11.73
C PRO A 62 -22.42 -12.63 -10.46
N TYR A 63 -22.03 -11.76 -9.53
CA TYR A 63 -22.70 -11.52 -8.25
C TYR A 63 -23.34 -10.13 -8.21
N ALA A 64 -23.46 -9.46 -9.35
CA ALA A 64 -24.20 -8.22 -9.46
C ALA A 64 -25.71 -8.52 -9.29
N PHE A 65 -26.36 -7.77 -8.40
CA PHE A 65 -27.81 -7.84 -8.23
C PHE A 65 -28.45 -6.61 -8.89
N PRO A 66 -29.64 -6.73 -9.51
CA PRO A 66 -30.42 -5.59 -9.95
C PRO A 66 -30.71 -4.73 -8.71
N GLY A 67 -30.18 -3.51 -8.71
CA GLY A 67 -30.29 -2.61 -7.56
C GLY A 67 -31.69 -2.03 -7.48
N ASP A 68 -32.56 -2.67 -6.71
CA ASP A 68 -33.78 -2.06 -6.18
C ASP A 68 -33.53 -1.72 -4.72
N ALA A 69 -32.92 -0.59 -4.40
CA ALA A 69 -32.80 -0.20 -2.99
C ALA A 69 -32.55 1.28 -2.77
N HIS A 70 -33.37 1.85 -1.90
CA HIS A 70 -33.15 3.13 -1.25
C HIS A 70 -31.81 3.13 -0.51
N THR A 71 -31.07 4.24 -0.63
CA THR A 71 -29.84 4.47 0.15
C THR A 71 -30.16 4.47 1.64
N SER A 72 -29.43 3.65 2.41
CA SER A 72 -29.57 3.63 3.87
C SER A 72 -29.16 4.98 4.49
N PRO A 73 -29.77 5.39 5.62
CA PRO A 73 -29.35 6.60 6.35
C PRO A 73 -27.85 6.62 6.66
N GLU A 74 -27.26 5.47 6.97
CA GLU A 74 -25.83 5.34 7.25
C GLU A 74 -24.96 5.74 6.06
N ILE A 75 -25.36 5.36 4.84
CA ILE A 75 -24.65 5.78 3.63
C ILE A 75 -24.87 7.26 3.34
N ILE A 76 -26.04 7.82 3.66
CA ILE A 76 -26.29 9.27 3.52
C ILE A 76 -25.38 10.04 4.48
N ASP A 77 -25.35 9.68 5.76
CA ASP A 77 -24.49 10.31 6.77
C ASP A 77 -23.00 10.17 6.43
N PHE A 78 -22.61 9.02 5.85
CA PHE A 78 -21.25 8.82 5.34
C PHE A 78 -20.90 9.79 4.21
N LEU A 79 -21.82 10.02 3.27
CA LEU A 79 -21.64 10.92 2.14
C LEU A 79 -21.63 12.39 2.56
N ASP A 80 -22.47 12.77 3.53
CA ASP A 80 -22.49 14.11 4.12
C ASP A 80 -21.17 14.42 4.87
N GLY A 81 -20.57 13.38 5.45
CA GLY A 81 -19.25 13.43 6.06
C GLY A 81 -19.22 14.15 7.42
N PRO A 82 -18.04 14.24 8.06
CA PRO A 82 -17.92 14.84 9.38
C PRO A 82 -18.02 16.36 9.31
N THR A 83 -18.82 16.94 10.21
CA THR A 83 -18.78 18.39 10.48
C THR A 83 -17.45 18.81 11.14
N GLY A 84 -17.18 20.12 11.18
CA GLY A 84 -15.97 20.65 11.82
C GLY A 84 -15.81 20.26 13.29
N GLU A 85 -16.91 20.12 14.03
CA GLU A 85 -16.90 19.68 15.42
C GLU A 85 -16.45 18.22 15.57
N HIS A 86 -16.93 17.33 14.70
CA HIS A 86 -16.54 15.91 14.71
C HIS A 86 -15.03 15.74 14.55
N MET A 87 -14.39 16.57 13.72
CA MET A 87 -12.94 16.54 13.52
C MET A 87 -12.13 16.87 14.79
N GLY A 88 -12.77 17.50 15.78
CA GLY A 88 -12.22 17.84 17.09
C GLY A 88 -12.54 16.85 18.21
N GLN A 89 -13.40 15.85 17.98
CA GLN A 89 -13.83 14.87 19.00
C GLN A 89 -12.97 13.60 19.06
N SER A 90 -12.90 12.95 20.22
CA SER A 90 -12.18 11.68 20.38
C SER A 90 -12.94 10.53 19.71
N GLU A 91 -12.24 9.46 19.33
CA GLU A 91 -12.88 8.25 18.77
C GLU A 91 -14.00 7.71 19.66
N HIS A 92 -13.80 7.73 20.98
CA HIS A 92 -14.81 7.31 21.95
C HIS A 92 -16.11 8.11 21.82
N LEU A 93 -16.02 9.43 21.76
CA LEU A 93 -17.20 10.30 21.63
C LEU A 93 -17.87 10.13 20.26
N LEU A 94 -17.07 10.05 19.19
CA LEU A 94 -17.57 9.83 17.84
C LEU A 94 -18.35 8.52 17.73
N VAL A 95 -17.83 7.42 18.29
CA VAL A 95 -18.52 6.12 18.30
C VAL A 95 -19.83 6.18 19.10
N ARG A 96 -19.86 6.93 20.21
CA ARG A 96 -21.07 7.10 21.03
C ARG A 96 -22.15 7.93 20.34
N ASN A 97 -21.76 8.96 19.60
CA ASN A 97 -22.67 9.91 19.00
C ASN A 97 -23.15 9.50 17.60
N CYS A 98 -22.30 8.81 16.85
CA CYS A 98 -22.49 8.57 15.41
C CYS A 98 -22.54 7.07 15.06
N GLY A 99 -22.36 6.20 16.06
CA GLY A 99 -22.26 4.76 15.87
C GLY A 99 -20.85 4.28 15.54
N ILE A 100 -20.62 2.97 15.69
CA ILE A 100 -19.28 2.36 15.59
C ILE A 100 -18.63 2.61 14.23
N SER A 101 -19.37 2.39 13.15
CA SER A 101 -18.80 2.44 11.80
C SER A 101 -18.42 3.87 11.39
N LEU A 102 -19.35 4.83 11.45
CA LEU A 102 -19.10 6.24 11.13
C LEU A 102 -18.10 6.86 12.09
N GLY A 103 -18.23 6.59 13.40
CA GLY A 103 -17.31 7.11 14.41
C GLY A 103 -15.86 6.71 14.17
N ASN A 104 -15.63 5.46 13.76
CA ASN A 104 -14.29 4.98 13.39
C ASN A 104 -13.75 5.65 12.12
N ILE A 105 -14.59 5.85 11.10
CA ILE A 105 -14.21 6.57 9.86
C ILE A 105 -13.80 8.00 10.19
N TRP A 106 -14.63 8.72 10.94
CA TRP A 106 -14.38 10.12 11.27
C TRP A 106 -13.18 10.29 12.20
N ALA A 107 -12.96 9.36 13.12
CA ALA A 107 -11.74 9.31 13.93
C ALA A 107 -10.49 9.10 13.06
N ALA A 108 -10.53 8.15 12.12
CA ALA A 108 -9.43 7.91 11.17
C ALA A 108 -9.19 9.14 10.27
N MET A 109 -10.25 9.80 9.80
CA MET A 109 -10.16 11.01 9.00
C MET A 109 -9.57 12.18 9.80
N ALA A 110 -9.95 12.33 11.07
CA ALA A 110 -9.41 13.35 11.96
C ALA A 110 -7.92 13.15 12.26
N LEU A 111 -7.42 11.92 12.29
CA LEU A 111 -5.98 11.67 12.39
C LEU A 111 -5.22 12.09 11.12
N LEU A 112 -5.83 11.97 9.94
CA LEU A 112 -5.18 12.35 8.69
C LEU A 112 -5.29 13.86 8.38
N LYS A 113 -6.47 14.45 8.59
CA LYS A 113 -6.79 15.84 8.20
C LYS A 113 -6.92 16.80 9.38
N GLY A 114 -7.12 16.30 10.60
CA GLY A 114 -7.36 17.12 11.79
C GLY A 114 -6.12 17.82 12.33
N HIS A 115 -6.26 18.51 13.46
CA HIS A 115 -5.23 19.39 14.03
C HIS A 115 -3.89 18.67 14.23
N ARG A 116 -2.76 19.38 14.00
CA ARG A 116 -1.39 18.80 14.11
C ARG A 116 -1.11 18.14 15.46
N ASN A 117 -1.76 18.60 16.53
CA ASN A 117 -1.62 18.07 17.89
C ASN A 117 -2.15 16.63 17.99
N ARG A 118 -3.10 16.23 17.15
CA ARG A 118 -3.57 14.84 17.05
C ARG A 118 -2.63 13.92 16.28
N ARG A 119 -1.64 14.50 15.60
CA ARG A 119 -0.71 13.74 14.77
C ARG A 119 0.62 13.53 15.46
N ARG A 120 0.92 14.21 16.58
CA ARG A 120 2.22 14.18 17.23
C ARG A 120 2.21 13.35 18.52
N THR A 121 3.30 12.62 18.76
CA THR A 121 3.65 12.16 20.11
C THR A 121 4.14 13.35 20.92
N ASP A 122 3.48 13.68 22.03
CA ASP A 122 3.97 14.66 23.00
C ASP A 122 5.24 14.11 23.69
N ILE A 123 6.38 14.19 23.00
CA ILE A 123 7.66 14.09 23.69
C ILE A 123 7.78 15.41 24.46
N LYS A 124 7.47 15.37 25.76
CA LYS A 124 7.81 16.44 26.71
C LYS A 124 9.32 16.67 26.64
N GLY A 125 9.73 17.65 25.84
CA GLY A 125 10.89 18.48 26.10
C GLY A 125 10.44 19.61 27.01
N ASP A 126 11.23 19.83 28.04
CA ASP A 126 11.01 20.76 29.15
C ASP A 126 10.62 22.18 28.70
N SER A 127 9.83 22.84 29.52
CA SER A 127 9.43 24.24 29.38
C SER A 127 10.63 25.18 29.27
N GLY A 128 10.63 26.07 28.27
CA GLY A 128 11.56 27.19 28.18
C GLY A 128 11.28 28.07 26.96
N ASP A 129 11.14 29.37 27.21
CA ASP A 129 10.85 30.45 26.27
C ASP A 129 11.76 30.55 25.04
N GLU A 130 11.27 31.31 24.05
CA GLU A 130 11.95 31.78 22.84
C GLU A 130 13.44 32.12 23.04
N SER A 131 14.33 31.50 22.24
CA SER A 131 15.51 32.18 21.72
C SER A 131 16.20 31.39 20.61
N ASP A 132 16.44 32.06 19.48
CA ASP A 132 17.32 31.65 18.39
C ASP A 132 18.76 31.51 18.90
N SER A 133 19.32 30.30 18.89
CA SER A 133 20.78 30.07 18.89
C SER A 133 21.11 28.63 18.54
N GLU A 134 21.93 28.46 17.51
CA GLU A 134 22.54 27.20 17.09
C GLU A 134 23.47 26.66 18.18
N VAL A 135 23.12 25.52 18.80
CA VAL A 135 24.09 24.70 19.54
C VAL A 135 23.77 23.22 19.32
N GLU A 136 24.76 22.49 18.81
CA GLU A 136 24.79 21.02 18.79
C GLU A 136 24.57 20.48 20.20
N GLU A 137 23.58 19.61 20.42
CA GLU A 137 23.62 18.77 21.61
C GLU A 137 22.97 17.38 21.45
N SER A 138 23.88 16.41 21.61
CA SER A 138 23.76 15.08 22.21
C SER A 138 22.51 14.22 21.90
N ARG A 139 22.71 13.26 20.99
CA ARG A 139 21.79 12.12 20.79
C ARG A 139 21.84 11.18 22.01
N PRO A 140 20.69 10.69 22.54
CA PRO A 140 20.71 9.52 23.41
C PRO A 140 21.15 8.30 22.59
N LYS A 141 22.33 7.75 22.92
CA LYS A 141 22.83 6.51 22.34
C LYS A 141 21.85 5.38 22.66
N ARG A 142 21.35 4.72 21.61
CA ARG A 142 20.64 3.44 21.71
C ARG A 142 21.50 2.48 22.53
N ILE A 143 20.98 2.02 23.68
CA ILE A 143 21.61 0.92 24.43
C ILE A 143 21.65 -0.30 23.51
N ARG A 144 22.86 -0.68 23.11
CA ARG A 144 23.13 -1.89 22.36
C ARG A 144 23.02 -3.04 23.35
N ARG A 145 22.00 -3.90 23.18
CA ARG A 145 22.01 -5.21 23.84
C ARG A 145 23.15 -6.01 23.22
N ASN A 146 24.26 -6.12 23.95
CA ASN A 146 25.32 -7.06 23.61
C ASN A 146 24.78 -8.47 23.87
N THR A 147 24.30 -9.15 22.83
CA THR A 147 24.30 -10.61 22.82
C THR A 147 25.74 -11.04 22.63
N THR A 148 26.41 -11.45 23.70
CA THR A 148 27.67 -12.19 23.63
C THR A 148 27.40 -13.57 23.04
N PRO A 149 27.93 -13.92 21.85
CA PRO A 149 28.03 -15.30 21.43
C PRO A 149 29.17 -15.94 22.23
N GLU A 150 28.87 -16.95 23.04
CA GLU A 150 29.90 -17.82 23.61
C GLU A 150 30.70 -18.41 22.44
N ASN A 151 32.02 -18.26 22.49
CA ASN A 151 33.04 -18.69 21.50
C ASN A 151 33.58 -17.63 20.52
N PHE A 152 33.38 -16.33 20.75
CA PHE A 152 34.09 -15.31 19.97
C PHE A 152 35.53 -15.09 20.50
N VAL A 153 36.53 -15.51 19.72
CA VAL A 153 37.96 -15.30 20.01
C VAL A 153 38.33 -13.85 19.69
N ASN A 154 38.93 -13.16 20.66
CA ASN A 154 39.34 -11.77 20.53
C ASN A 154 40.51 -11.60 19.55
N SER A 155 40.27 -10.92 18.43
CA SER A 155 41.25 -10.67 17.36
C SER A 155 42.42 -9.78 17.78
N SER A 156 42.40 -9.17 18.96
CA SER A 156 43.50 -8.34 19.48
C SER A 156 44.76 -9.11 19.86
N MET A 157 44.75 -10.45 19.79
CA MET A 157 45.94 -11.29 20.01
C MET A 157 46.59 -11.83 18.73
N ILE A 158 46.08 -11.46 17.55
CA ILE A 158 46.68 -11.87 16.27
C ILE A 158 47.73 -10.83 15.87
N GLN A 159 49.01 -11.13 16.15
CA GLN A 159 50.14 -10.41 15.54
C GLN A 159 50.39 -10.96 14.14
N ILE A 160 50.02 -10.20 13.10
CA ILE A 160 50.44 -10.46 11.72
C ILE A 160 51.29 -9.28 11.26
N GLY A 161 52.54 -9.59 10.92
CA GLY A 161 53.59 -8.64 10.56
C GLY A 161 53.26 -7.80 9.34
N SER A 162 53.80 -6.58 9.37
CA SER A 162 53.68 -5.52 8.40
C SER A 162 54.06 -5.96 6.99
N SER A 163 53.17 -5.74 6.03
CA SER A 163 53.48 -5.63 4.59
C SER A 163 52.34 -4.89 3.89
N SER A 164 52.55 -3.63 3.52
CA SER A 164 51.64 -2.89 2.63
C SER A 164 51.80 -3.38 1.19
N PRO A 165 50.69 -3.46 0.43
CA PRO A 165 50.72 -2.82 -0.88
C PRO A 165 49.47 -1.97 -1.17
N THR A 166 49.75 -0.92 -1.93
CA THR A 166 48.88 0.06 -2.59
C THR A 166 47.64 -0.53 -3.26
N GLY A 167 46.47 0.06 -2.96
CA GLY A 167 45.23 -0.12 -3.71
C GLY A 167 44.27 1.00 -3.38
N GLU A 168 43.88 1.77 -4.39
CA GLU A 168 42.82 2.79 -4.32
C GLU A 168 41.51 2.15 -3.84
N GLY A 169 41.17 2.38 -2.57
CA GLY A 169 39.92 1.93 -1.96
C GLY A 169 38.87 3.02 -2.04
N SER A 170 37.98 2.92 -3.03
CA SER A 170 36.76 3.70 -3.13
C SER A 170 35.98 3.68 -1.80
N GLN A 171 35.78 4.86 -1.22
CA GLN A 171 34.79 5.05 -0.16
C GLN A 171 33.40 4.79 -0.75
N VAL A 172 32.92 3.56 -0.65
CA VAL A 172 31.51 3.24 -0.84
C VAL A 172 30.78 3.78 0.38
N ALA A 173 30.33 5.03 0.27
CA ALA A 173 29.34 5.58 1.17
C ALA A 173 28.06 4.71 1.04
N SER A 174 27.87 3.83 2.02
CA SER A 174 26.58 3.22 2.30
C SER A 174 25.57 4.36 2.45
N SER A 175 24.70 4.51 1.44
CA SER A 175 23.61 5.48 1.46
C SER A 175 22.63 5.04 2.55
N VAL A 176 22.84 5.60 3.74
CA VAL A 176 21.85 5.59 4.80
C VAL A 176 20.63 6.30 4.23
N GLY A 177 19.58 5.52 3.95
CA GLY A 177 18.32 6.05 3.47
C GLY A 177 17.89 7.21 4.35
N TYR A 178 17.68 8.37 3.74
CA TYR A 178 17.21 9.56 4.43
C TYR A 178 15.84 9.25 5.05
N VAL A 179 15.80 9.09 6.36
CA VAL A 179 14.57 8.98 7.14
C VAL A 179 14.20 10.40 7.60
N ASP A 180 13.09 10.91 7.09
CA ASP A 180 12.54 12.22 7.48
C ASP A 180 12.28 12.23 9.00
N VAL A 181 12.93 13.13 9.72
CA VAL A 181 12.80 13.30 11.19
C VAL A 181 11.35 13.56 11.60
N ALA A 182 10.53 14.17 10.72
CA ALA A 182 9.11 14.39 10.97
C ALA A 182 8.29 13.08 11.04
N SER A 183 8.74 12.01 10.38
CA SER A 183 8.06 10.71 10.42
C SER A 183 8.20 9.99 11.78
N HIS A 184 9.24 10.32 12.55
CA HIS A 184 9.41 9.84 13.93
C HIS A 184 8.54 10.59 14.95
N THR A 185 8.01 11.76 14.60
CA THR A 185 7.15 12.55 15.48
C THR A 185 5.67 12.21 15.31
N LEU A 186 5.31 11.41 14.30
CA LEU A 186 3.91 11.07 14.03
C LEU A 186 3.41 9.90 14.89
N LEU A 187 2.17 9.97 15.39
CA LEU A 187 1.53 8.88 16.13
C LEU A 187 1.39 7.58 15.29
N MET A 188 1.39 7.71 13.97
CA MET A 188 1.21 6.61 13.03
C MET A 188 1.89 6.95 11.70
N PRO A 189 2.55 6.00 11.02
CA PRO A 189 2.99 6.19 9.64
C PRO A 189 1.81 6.62 8.75
N PRO A 190 1.98 7.58 7.84
CA PRO A 190 0.87 8.08 7.01
C PRO A 190 0.22 6.98 6.15
N GLU A 191 0.95 5.94 5.77
CA GLU A 191 0.43 4.77 5.06
C GLU A 191 -0.56 4.00 5.93
N ASP A 192 -0.18 3.69 7.17
CA ASP A 192 -1.04 2.96 8.10
C ASP A 192 -2.29 3.77 8.44
N GLY A 193 -2.16 5.10 8.57
CA GLY A 193 -3.32 5.99 8.75
C GLY A 193 -4.25 5.98 7.53
N THR A 194 -3.68 5.96 6.33
CA THR A 194 -4.44 5.89 5.07
C THR A 194 -5.13 4.54 4.91
N LEU A 195 -4.42 3.44 5.18
CA LEU A 195 -4.98 2.09 5.21
C LEU A 195 -6.13 2.01 6.20
N ARG A 196 -5.95 2.54 7.41
CA ARG A 196 -7.00 2.57 8.43
C ARG A 196 -8.24 3.31 7.94
N LEU A 197 -8.09 4.51 7.35
CA LEU A 197 -9.21 5.26 6.81
C LEU A 197 -9.92 4.48 5.69
N ALA A 198 -9.15 3.98 4.71
CA ALA A 198 -9.70 3.22 3.59
C ALA A 198 -10.42 1.95 4.07
N SER A 199 -9.83 1.23 5.02
CA SER A 199 -10.36 0.04 5.65
C SER A 199 -11.68 0.32 6.38
N CYS A 200 -11.78 1.42 7.14
CA CYS A 200 -13.02 1.83 7.80
C CYS A 200 -14.11 2.19 6.76
N ALA A 201 -13.76 3.00 5.76
CA ALA A 201 -14.69 3.46 4.72
C ALA A 201 -15.22 2.31 3.87
N ILE A 202 -14.34 1.41 3.41
CA ILE A 202 -14.72 0.25 2.61
C ILE A 202 -15.62 -0.68 3.42
N ARG A 203 -15.31 -0.96 4.69
CA ARG A 203 -16.20 -1.77 5.54
C ARG A 203 -17.57 -1.14 5.73
N HIS A 204 -17.63 0.18 5.96
CA HIS A 204 -18.91 0.89 6.07
C HIS A 204 -19.76 0.73 4.81
N ILE A 205 -19.16 0.95 3.63
CA ILE A 205 -19.82 0.72 2.35
C ILE A 205 -20.29 -0.74 2.24
N LEU A 206 -19.44 -1.71 2.57
CA LEU A 206 -19.81 -3.14 2.52
C LEU A 206 -20.91 -3.52 3.53
N TYR A 207 -21.11 -2.78 4.62
CA TYR A 207 -22.13 -3.11 5.63
C TYR A 207 -23.48 -2.45 5.35
N PHE A 208 -23.48 -1.28 4.70
CA PHE A 208 -24.68 -0.44 4.60
C PHE A 208 -25.09 -0.10 3.17
N ALA A 209 -24.23 -0.36 2.16
CA ALA A 209 -24.58 -0.13 0.77
C ALA A 209 -25.23 -1.37 0.14
N PRO A 210 -26.33 -1.20 -0.61
CA PRO A 210 -26.91 -2.27 -1.41
C PRO A 210 -25.92 -2.83 -2.44
N PRO A 211 -25.93 -4.14 -2.72
CA PRO A 211 -26.82 -5.16 -2.13
C PRO A 211 -26.29 -5.76 -0.81
N GLN A 212 -25.10 -5.37 -0.34
CA GLN A 212 -24.39 -6.02 0.78
C GLN A 212 -25.03 -5.76 2.15
N ASP A 213 -25.86 -4.73 2.26
CA ASP A 213 -26.66 -4.40 3.44
C ASP A 213 -27.67 -5.50 3.82
N SER A 214 -27.99 -6.41 2.90
CA SER A 214 -28.88 -7.54 3.16
C SER A 214 -28.20 -8.67 3.93
N SER A 215 -28.72 -8.95 5.13
CA SER A 215 -28.33 -10.10 5.97
C SER A 215 -28.65 -11.48 5.37
N ARG A 216 -29.38 -11.53 4.23
CA ARG A 216 -29.80 -12.77 3.57
C ARG A 216 -28.90 -13.20 2.42
N LEU A 217 -27.85 -12.44 2.13
CA LEU A 217 -26.95 -12.78 1.03
C LEU A 217 -26.22 -14.11 1.28
N ALA A 218 -26.27 -14.98 0.28
CA ALA A 218 -25.49 -16.22 0.27
C ALA A 218 -24.03 -15.98 -0.13
N THR A 219 -23.72 -14.84 -0.74
CA THR A 219 -22.38 -14.45 -1.18
C THR A 219 -22.12 -13.01 -0.78
N VAL A 220 -21.03 -12.76 -0.07
CA VAL A 220 -20.67 -11.44 0.46
C VAL A 220 -19.23 -11.09 0.11
N VAL A 221 -18.96 -9.79 -0.02
CA VAL A 221 -17.61 -9.26 -0.19
C VAL A 221 -17.18 -8.73 1.17
N GLU A 222 -16.03 -9.18 1.64
CA GLU A 222 -15.48 -8.76 2.93
C GLU A 222 -14.11 -8.11 2.78
N PHE A 223 -13.83 -7.17 3.67
CA PHE A 223 -12.52 -6.57 3.78
C PHE A 223 -11.53 -7.53 4.48
N ARG A 224 -10.40 -7.80 3.83
CA ARG A 224 -9.28 -8.56 4.36
C ARG A 224 -8.22 -7.58 4.89
N ASP A 225 -8.02 -7.59 6.22
CA ASP A 225 -7.08 -6.69 6.93
C ASP A 225 -5.68 -7.28 7.15
N ALA A 226 -5.49 -8.54 6.75
CA ALA A 226 -4.26 -9.27 7.06
C ALA A 226 -3.12 -8.83 6.13
N LYS A 227 -2.21 -7.99 6.65
CA LYS A 227 -0.91 -7.73 6.03
C LYS A 227 -0.12 -9.03 5.91
N THR A 228 0.13 -9.46 4.67
CA THR A 228 0.76 -10.77 4.40
C THR A 228 1.98 -10.57 3.52
N ARG A 229 3.14 -10.99 3.98
CA ARG A 229 4.33 -11.05 3.13
C ARG A 229 4.19 -12.24 2.18
N LEU A 230 4.19 -11.96 0.89
CA LEU A 230 4.13 -12.96 -0.17
C LEU A 230 5.51 -13.18 -0.77
N THR A 231 5.79 -14.41 -1.18
CA THR A 231 7.03 -14.77 -1.88
C THR A 231 6.70 -15.81 -2.93
N ALA A 232 7.16 -15.59 -4.16
CA ALA A 232 6.98 -16.50 -5.28
C ALA A 232 8.23 -16.55 -6.14
N CYS A 233 8.40 -17.65 -6.88
CA CYS A 233 9.39 -17.72 -7.95
C CYS A 233 8.69 -17.59 -9.31
N THR A 234 9.31 -16.86 -10.23
CA THR A 234 8.85 -16.86 -11.62
C THR A 234 9.02 -18.25 -12.25
N PRO A 235 8.07 -18.71 -13.08
CA PRO A 235 8.03 -20.11 -13.51
C PRO A 235 9.16 -20.52 -14.46
N VAL A 236 9.78 -19.57 -15.17
CA VAL A 236 10.80 -19.86 -16.20
C VAL A 236 12.21 -19.56 -15.71
N LEU A 237 12.40 -18.42 -15.04
CA LEU A 237 13.73 -17.96 -14.63
C LEU A 237 14.02 -18.23 -13.14
N GLU A 238 13.04 -18.78 -12.42
CA GLU A 238 13.10 -19.04 -10.97
C GLU A 238 13.46 -17.82 -10.10
N ARG A 239 13.41 -16.61 -10.66
CA ARG A 239 13.65 -15.35 -9.94
C ARG A 239 12.69 -15.20 -8.79
N ARG A 240 13.23 -14.78 -7.64
CA ARG A 240 12.47 -14.68 -6.41
C ARG A 240 11.85 -13.29 -6.31
N LEU A 241 10.52 -13.26 -6.32
CA LEU A 241 9.74 -12.07 -6.10
C LEU A 241 9.21 -12.03 -4.67
N VAL A 242 9.27 -10.86 -4.05
CA VAL A 242 8.80 -10.63 -2.69
C VAL A 242 7.98 -9.34 -2.68
N ALA A 243 6.78 -9.42 -2.11
CA ALA A 243 5.89 -8.29 -1.96
C ALA A 243 5.13 -8.38 -0.63
N THR A 244 4.59 -7.26 -0.17
CA THR A 244 3.67 -7.22 0.97
C THR A 244 2.29 -6.94 0.43
N ASP A 245 1.34 -7.81 0.77
CA ASP A 245 -0.08 -7.63 0.48
C ASP A 245 -0.69 -6.92 1.70
N ASP A 246 -1.00 -5.63 1.56
CA ASP A 246 -1.52 -4.77 2.64
C ASP A 246 -3.01 -5.01 2.96
N GLY A 247 -3.64 -5.97 2.29
CA GLY A 247 -5.06 -6.30 2.47
C GLY A 247 -5.85 -6.12 1.19
N GLY A 248 -7.16 -5.98 1.33
CA GLY A 248 -8.06 -5.72 0.22
C GLY A 248 -9.41 -6.39 0.38
N LEU A 249 -9.94 -6.93 -0.71
CA LEU A 249 -11.27 -7.55 -0.74
C LEU A 249 -11.17 -9.05 -1.00
N CYS A 250 -12.00 -9.81 -0.29
CA CYS A 250 -12.22 -11.23 -0.53
C CYS A 250 -13.73 -11.50 -0.76
N LEU A 251 -14.03 -12.60 -1.43
CA LEU A 251 -15.37 -13.10 -1.66
C LEU A 251 -15.61 -14.32 -0.78
N ARG A 252 -16.70 -14.31 -0.03
CA ARG A 252 -17.14 -15.44 0.78
C ARG A 252 -18.49 -15.92 0.34
N GLN A 253 -18.71 -17.22 0.47
CA GLN A 253 -19.97 -17.85 0.16
C GLN A 253 -20.42 -18.71 1.34
N ARG A 254 -21.72 -18.68 1.63
CA ARG A 254 -22.35 -19.50 2.65
C ARG A 254 -22.35 -20.96 2.19
N SER A 255 -21.81 -21.83 3.04
CA SER A 255 -21.79 -23.28 2.90
C SER A 255 -22.06 -23.91 4.26
N ASN A 256 -23.09 -24.76 4.36
CA ASN A 256 -23.45 -25.52 5.56
C ASN A 256 -23.38 -24.68 6.86
N ASP A 257 -24.08 -23.53 6.88
CA ASP A 257 -24.16 -22.57 7.98
C ASP A 257 -22.90 -21.78 8.36
N SER A 258 -21.83 -21.90 7.59
CA SER A 258 -20.64 -21.05 7.73
C SER A 258 -20.35 -20.30 6.43
N PHE A 259 -19.63 -19.18 6.51
CA PHE A 259 -19.08 -18.53 5.31
C PHE A 259 -17.67 -19.05 5.07
N THR A 260 -17.38 -19.51 3.85
CA THR A 260 -16.04 -19.93 3.43
C THR A 260 -15.50 -18.99 2.36
N VAL A 261 -14.19 -18.73 2.38
CA VAL A 261 -13.53 -17.93 1.35
C VAL A 261 -13.52 -18.72 0.04
N VAL A 262 -14.18 -18.17 -0.98
CA VAL A 262 -14.20 -18.74 -2.34
C VAL A 262 -13.27 -17.99 -3.27
N LYS A 263 -12.96 -16.73 -2.97
CA LYS A 263 -11.89 -15.95 -3.60
C LYS A 263 -11.21 -15.07 -2.56
N ASN A 264 -9.93 -15.27 -2.32
CA ASN A 264 -9.16 -14.59 -1.29
C ASN A 264 -8.71 -13.18 -1.70
N ARG A 265 -8.59 -12.89 -3.00
CA ARG A 265 -8.04 -11.62 -3.51
C ARG A 265 -8.82 -11.12 -4.73
N VAL A 266 -10.06 -10.66 -4.52
CA VAL A 266 -10.85 -10.01 -5.58
C VAL A 266 -10.41 -8.57 -5.84
N ALA A 267 -9.80 -7.91 -4.84
CA ALA A 267 -9.06 -6.66 -5.03
C ALA A 267 -7.91 -6.57 -4.01
N LEU A 268 -6.81 -5.95 -4.39
CA LEU A 268 -5.69 -5.64 -3.50
C LEU A 268 -5.81 -4.18 -3.03
N LEU A 269 -5.49 -3.90 -1.77
CA LEU A 269 -5.38 -2.55 -1.25
C LEU A 269 -3.90 -2.23 -1.03
N GLU A 270 -3.43 -1.10 -1.57
CA GLU A 270 -2.05 -0.66 -1.42
C GLU A 270 -2.01 0.82 -1.04
N ALA A 271 -1.45 1.15 0.12
CA ALA A 271 -1.30 2.54 0.55
C ALA A 271 0.14 3.03 0.38
N LYS A 272 0.29 4.20 -0.24
CA LYS A 272 1.60 4.84 -0.41
C LYS A 272 1.71 6.09 0.47
N ARG A 273 2.93 6.38 0.97
CA ARG A 273 3.22 7.53 1.87
C ARG A 273 2.66 8.84 1.33
N ARG A 274 2.90 9.06 0.04
CA ARG A 274 2.51 10.24 -0.74
C ARG A 274 2.42 9.80 -2.20
N PHE A 275 1.51 10.40 -2.97
CA PHE A 275 1.64 10.36 -4.42
C PHE A 275 2.92 11.11 -4.78
N GLN A 276 3.85 10.41 -5.43
CA GLN A 276 5.14 10.99 -5.82
C GLN A 276 4.97 12.06 -6.91
N CYS A 277 3.83 12.08 -7.60
CA CYS A 277 3.53 12.99 -8.69
C CYS A 277 2.12 13.57 -8.53
N ILE A 278 2.02 14.90 -8.54
CA ILE A 278 0.75 15.64 -8.61
C ILE A 278 0.86 16.56 -9.81
N GLU A 279 0.05 16.32 -10.84
CA GLU A 279 -0.01 17.15 -12.04
C GLU A 279 -1.35 17.88 -12.07
N ASN A 280 -1.33 19.21 -12.17
CA ASN A 280 -2.54 20.05 -12.19
C ASN A 280 -3.48 19.82 -10.99
N GLY A 281 -2.92 19.58 -9.80
CA GLY A 281 -3.68 19.29 -8.58
C GLY A 281 -4.31 17.90 -8.54
N LYS A 282 -4.10 17.05 -9.56
CA LYS A 282 -4.53 15.66 -9.58
C LYS A 282 -3.34 14.74 -9.31
N PRO A 283 -3.46 13.74 -8.44
CA PRO A 283 -2.40 12.78 -8.27
C PRO A 283 -2.23 11.95 -9.54
N VAL A 284 -0.98 11.66 -9.88
CA VAL A 284 -0.59 10.79 -10.99
C VAL A 284 0.22 9.63 -10.43
N ILE A 285 -0.06 8.42 -10.91
CA ILE A 285 0.74 7.25 -10.58
C ILE A 285 2.06 7.33 -11.35
N SER A 286 3.17 7.38 -10.61
CA SER A 286 4.50 7.30 -11.22
C SER A 286 4.79 5.88 -11.74
N ASP A 287 5.66 5.78 -12.75
CA ASP A 287 6.08 4.48 -13.31
C ASP A 287 6.63 3.54 -12.21
N ASN A 288 7.35 4.07 -11.22
CA ASN A 288 7.87 3.30 -10.09
C ASN A 288 6.76 2.78 -9.17
N CYS A 289 5.76 3.62 -8.87
CA CYS A 289 4.62 3.21 -8.06
C CYS A 289 3.82 2.10 -8.76
N LEU A 290 3.51 2.28 -10.05
CA LEU A 290 2.81 1.27 -10.85
C LEU A 290 3.62 -0.04 -10.92
N ALA A 291 4.94 0.05 -11.03
CA ALA A 291 5.80 -1.13 -11.12
C ALA A 291 5.88 -1.91 -9.81
N GLN A 292 5.89 -1.22 -8.66
CA GLN A 292 5.78 -1.86 -7.34
C GLN A 292 4.46 -2.64 -7.21
N MET A 293 3.35 -2.01 -7.56
CA MET A 293 2.03 -2.67 -7.53
C MET A 293 1.94 -3.83 -8.51
N THR A 294 2.58 -3.70 -9.67
CA THR A 294 2.68 -4.79 -10.65
C THR A 294 3.39 -5.99 -10.01
N CYS A 295 4.47 -5.76 -9.25
CA CYS A 295 5.15 -6.81 -8.51
C CYS A 295 4.21 -7.47 -7.50
N GLU A 296 3.51 -6.68 -6.68
CA GLU A 296 2.52 -7.18 -5.70
C GLU A 296 1.44 -8.04 -6.37
N ALA A 297 0.84 -7.56 -7.46
CA ALA A 297 -0.16 -8.30 -8.24
C ALA A 297 0.41 -9.59 -8.84
N LEU A 298 1.65 -9.56 -9.35
CA LEU A 298 2.32 -10.72 -9.90
C LEU A 298 2.63 -11.78 -8.82
N VAL A 299 3.11 -11.36 -7.65
CA VAL A 299 3.34 -12.29 -6.52
C VAL A 299 2.01 -12.84 -6.02
N ALA A 300 0.97 -12.01 -5.91
CA ALA A 300 -0.38 -12.44 -5.54
C ALA A 300 -0.91 -13.50 -6.52
N ARG A 301 -0.66 -13.35 -7.84
CA ARG A 301 -0.97 -14.38 -8.84
C ARG A 301 -0.24 -15.67 -8.58
N LEU A 302 1.08 -15.60 -8.46
CA LEU A 302 1.92 -16.80 -8.43
C LEU A 302 1.71 -17.59 -7.14
N THR A 303 1.25 -16.93 -6.07
CA THR A 303 0.91 -17.53 -4.79
C THR A 303 -0.58 -17.86 -4.64
N ASP A 304 -1.40 -17.65 -5.67
CA ASP A 304 -2.86 -17.84 -5.61
C ASP A 304 -3.24 -19.33 -5.62
N PRO A 305 -3.61 -19.91 -4.46
CA PRO A 305 -3.94 -21.33 -4.41
C PRO A 305 -5.30 -21.62 -5.06
N LEU A 306 -6.17 -20.61 -5.16
CA LEU A 306 -7.55 -20.73 -5.67
C LEU A 306 -7.64 -20.43 -7.16
N LYS A 307 -6.53 -20.02 -7.80
CA LYS A 307 -6.44 -19.79 -9.25
C LYS A 307 -7.43 -18.74 -9.77
N GLU A 308 -7.82 -17.82 -8.90
CA GLU A 308 -8.64 -16.64 -9.13
C GLU A 308 -8.11 -15.79 -10.29
N PHE A 309 -6.78 -15.76 -10.46
CA PHE A 309 -6.11 -14.90 -11.42
C PHE A 309 -5.72 -15.57 -12.75
N ARG A 310 -6.30 -16.73 -13.08
CA ARG A 310 -5.97 -17.47 -14.32
C ARG A 310 -6.17 -16.68 -15.62
N HIS A 311 -7.00 -15.65 -15.60
CA HIS A 311 -7.30 -14.81 -16.77
C HIS A 311 -6.45 -13.52 -16.84
N GLY A 312 -5.44 -13.39 -15.99
CA GLY A 312 -4.44 -12.31 -16.06
C GLY A 312 -4.94 -10.90 -15.67
N ARG A 313 -6.20 -10.75 -15.27
CA ARG A 313 -6.80 -9.48 -14.83
C ARG A 313 -6.68 -9.31 -13.33
N TYR A 314 -6.12 -8.18 -12.91
CA TYR A 314 -6.05 -7.74 -11.50
C TYR A 314 -6.89 -6.51 -11.31
N SER A 315 -7.30 -6.27 -10.08
CA SER A 315 -7.79 -4.97 -9.67
C SER A 315 -7.10 -4.54 -8.38
N THR A 316 -6.44 -3.40 -8.42
CA THR A 316 -5.73 -2.83 -7.28
C THR A 316 -6.36 -1.50 -6.91
N VAL A 317 -6.68 -1.33 -5.64
CA VAL A 317 -7.22 -0.10 -5.07
C VAL A 317 -6.08 0.63 -4.37
N LEU A 318 -5.81 1.85 -4.83
CA LEU A 318 -4.80 2.75 -4.30
C LEU A 318 -5.45 3.89 -3.53
N PRO A 319 -5.60 3.77 -2.21
CA PRO A 319 -5.80 4.94 -1.38
C PRO A 319 -4.45 5.65 -1.15
N ALA A 320 -4.42 6.97 -1.39
CA ALA A 320 -3.49 7.85 -0.69
C ALA A 320 -4.28 8.90 0.09
N THR A 321 -3.56 9.67 0.90
CA THR A 321 -4.05 10.66 1.88
C THR A 321 -5.15 11.62 1.41
N SER A 322 -5.42 11.73 0.10
CA SER A 322 -6.48 12.56 -0.47
C SER A 322 -7.16 11.99 -1.73
N THR A 323 -6.87 10.77 -2.17
CA THR A 323 -7.43 10.21 -3.43
C THR A 323 -7.43 8.69 -3.41
N VAL A 324 -8.49 8.07 -3.95
CA VAL A 324 -8.58 6.63 -4.18
C VAL A 324 -8.56 6.38 -5.69
N MET A 325 -7.67 5.51 -6.16
CA MET A 325 -7.57 5.14 -7.57
C MET A 325 -7.78 3.63 -7.72
N PHE A 326 -8.66 3.23 -8.63
CA PHE A 326 -8.87 1.83 -8.98
C PHE A 326 -8.07 1.54 -10.25
N LEU A 327 -7.18 0.56 -10.20
CA LEU A 327 -6.42 0.07 -11.34
C LEU A 327 -6.92 -1.30 -11.72
N ALA A 328 -7.15 -1.52 -13.01
CA ALA A 328 -7.31 -2.84 -13.56
C ALA A 328 -6.16 -3.13 -14.53
N ASP A 329 -5.35 -4.13 -14.22
CA ASP A 329 -4.14 -4.45 -15.00
C ASP A 329 -4.25 -5.84 -15.61
N ASN A 330 -3.74 -5.98 -16.84
CA ASN A 330 -3.43 -7.28 -17.42
C ASN A 330 -1.93 -7.56 -17.26
N ILE A 331 -1.59 -8.66 -16.59
CA ILE A 331 -0.20 -9.16 -16.52
C ILE A 331 -0.20 -10.51 -17.22
N ILE A 332 0.68 -10.72 -18.21
CA ILE A 332 0.82 -11.99 -18.94
C ILE A 332 2.12 -12.66 -18.50
#